data_AF-A0A5J4PYP1-F1
#
_entry.id   AF-A0A5J4PYP1-F1
#
_cell.length_a   1.000
_cell.length_b   1.000
_cell.length_c   1.000
_cell.angle_alpha   90.00
_cell.angle_beta   90.00
_cell.angle_gamma   90.00
#
_symmetry.space_group_name_H-M   'P 1'
#
loop_
_entity.id
_entity.type
_entity.pdbx_description
1 polymer ?
#
loop_
_entity_poly.entity_id
_entity_poly.type
_entity_poly.pdbx_seq_one_letter_code
_entity_poly.pdbx_strand_id
1 'polypeptide(L)'
;KDYEKAIEYLNNFNGNDQMVAPSILGAIGNSYAELDQLDKAVSFLLKAADKADNNTLSPIFLKQAGLILVKQTKYDDAINAYTKIKDNYFQSYQAMDIDKYIEQAKMMKK
;
A
#
# COMPACT_ATOMS: atom_id res chain seq x y z
N LYS A 1 -5.50 -6.63 19.10
CA LYS A 1 -6.56 -7.61 19.41
C LYS A 1 -7.48 -7.84 18.21
N ASP A 2 -8.06 -6.82 17.57
CA ASP A 2 -8.94 -7.06 16.42
C ASP A 2 -8.20 -7.45 15.13
N TYR A 3 -7.00 -6.91 14.90
CA TYR A 3 -6.19 -7.26 13.73
C TYR A 3 -5.68 -8.71 13.74
N GLU A 4 -5.42 -9.28 14.92
CA GLU A 4 -4.97 -10.68 15.04
C GLU A 4 -6.08 -11.64 14.62
N LYS A 5 -7.32 -11.36 15.05
CA LYS A 5 -8.50 -12.08 14.57
C LYS A 5 -8.70 -11.89 13.07
N ALA A 6 -8.55 -10.67 12.56
CA ALA A 6 -8.66 -10.41 11.12
C ALA A 6 -7.62 -11.20 10.31
N ILE A 7 -6.38 -11.31 10.79
CA ILE A 7 -5.33 -12.12 10.17
C ILE A 7 -5.65 -13.61 10.26
N GLU A 8 -6.17 -14.08 11.40
CA GLU A 8 -6.62 -15.47 11.57
C GLU A 8 -7.76 -15.81 10.59
N TYR A 9 -8.75 -14.91 10.46
CA TYR A 9 -9.80 -15.03 9.45
C TYR A 9 -9.22 -15.07 8.05
N LEU A 10 -8.25 -14.21 7.71
CA LEU A 10 -7.59 -14.22 6.41
C LEU A 10 -6.83 -15.52 6.12
N ASN A 11 -6.14 -16.09 7.11
CA ASN A 11 -5.40 -17.35 6.96
C ASN A 11 -6.34 -18.54 6.76
N ASN A 12 -7.52 -18.51 7.37
CA ASN A 12 -8.56 -19.53 7.21
C ASN A 12 -9.46 -19.29 6.00
N PHE A 13 -9.40 -18.11 5.40
CA PHE A 13 -10.22 -17.73 4.25
C PHE A 13 -9.64 -18.33 2.96
N ASN A 14 -10.15 -19.50 2.59
CA ASN A 14 -9.94 -20.12 1.28
C ASN A 14 -10.87 -19.47 0.25
N GLY A 15 -10.61 -18.22 -0.11
CA GLY A 15 -11.45 -17.49 -1.05
C GLY A 15 -10.67 -16.98 -2.24
N ASN A 16 -11.11 -17.39 -3.43
CA ASN A 16 -10.87 -16.75 -4.72
C ASN A 16 -11.40 -15.30 -4.79
N ASP A 17 -11.64 -14.64 -3.65
CA ASP A 17 -12.15 -13.28 -3.59
C ASP A 17 -10.97 -12.29 -3.57
N GLN A 18 -10.67 -11.78 -4.76
CA GLN A 18 -9.57 -10.85 -5.03
C GLN A 18 -9.79 -9.45 -4.43
N MET A 19 -10.90 -9.21 -3.71
CA MET A 19 -11.22 -7.89 -3.14
C MET A 19 -11.30 -7.90 -1.61
N VAL A 20 -11.88 -8.94 -1.00
CA VAL A 20 -12.08 -8.98 0.46
C VAL A 20 -10.76 -9.05 1.22
N ALA A 21 -9.89 -9.99 0.88
CA ALA A 21 -8.63 -10.18 1.60
C ALA A 21 -7.69 -8.95 1.52
N PRO A 22 -7.49 -8.33 0.35
CA PRO A 22 -6.75 -7.07 0.24
C PRO A 22 -7.36 -5.93 1.05
N SER A 23 -8.68 -5.80 1.05
CA SER A 23 -9.37 -4.71 1.76
C SER A 23 -9.17 -4.81 3.27
N ILE A 24 -9.21 -6.02 3.83
CA ILE A 24 -8.93 -6.25 5.26
C ILE A 24 -7.47 -5.92 5.57
N LEU A 25 -6.51 -6.37 4.75
CA LEU A 25 -5.09 -6.03 4.92
C LEU A 25 -4.84 -4.52 4.86
N GLY A 26 -5.48 -3.83 3.91
CA GLY A 26 -5.42 -2.38 3.78
C GLY A 26 -5.99 -1.66 5.01
N ALA A 27 -7.13 -2.12 5.53
CA ALA A 27 -7.72 -1.59 6.75
C ALA A 27 -6.83 -1.80 7.99
N ILE A 28 -6.18 -2.96 8.11
CA ILE A 28 -5.17 -3.23 9.15
C ILE A 28 -4.00 -2.24 9.01
N GLY A 29 -3.48 -2.07 7.79
CA GLY A 29 -2.38 -1.15 7.50
C GLY A 29 -2.71 0.29 7.88
N ASN A 30 -3.87 0.79 7.44
CA ASN A 30 -4.34 2.13 7.77
C ASN A 30 -4.54 2.31 9.27
N SER A 31 -5.06 1.29 9.96
CA SER A 31 -5.20 1.35 11.42
C SER A 31 -3.86 1.46 12.14
N TYR A 32 -2.83 0.76 11.67
CA TYR A 32 -1.48 0.92 12.21
C TYR A 32 -0.92 2.33 11.94
N ALA A 33 -1.29 2.96 10.82
CA ALA A 33 -0.89 4.33 10.52
C ALA A 33 -1.51 5.33 11.51
N GLU A 34 -2.78 5.16 11.86
CA GLU A 34 -3.48 5.97 12.87
C GLU A 34 -2.86 5.82 14.28
N LEU A 35 -2.28 4.66 14.57
CA LEU A 35 -1.55 4.38 15.82
C LEU A 35 -0.07 4.79 15.77
N ASP A 36 0.35 5.51 14.71
CA ASP A 36 1.73 5.91 14.39
C ASP A 36 2.73 4.73 14.33
N GLN A 37 2.24 3.50 14.16
CA GLN A 37 3.05 2.30 13.94
C GLN A 37 3.38 2.15 12.45
N LEU A 38 4.11 3.14 11.92
CA LEU A 38 4.28 3.37 10.48
C LEU A 38 4.93 2.19 9.73
N ASP A 39 5.91 1.50 10.33
CA ASP A 39 6.54 0.34 9.69
C ASP A 39 5.55 -0.83 9.49
N LYS A 40 4.67 -1.05 10.47
CA LYS A 40 3.63 -2.07 10.34
C LYS A 40 2.58 -1.64 9.32
N ALA A 41 2.22 -0.36 9.32
CA ALA A 41 1.29 0.20 8.36
C ALA A 41 1.75 -0.06 6.92
N VAL A 42 3.00 0.30 6.61
CA VAL A 42 3.63 0.04 5.31
C VAL A 42 3.62 -1.45 4.99
N SER A 43 4.04 -2.31 5.92
CA SER A 43 4.07 -3.76 5.68
C SER A 43 2.71 -4.33 5.28
N PHE A 44 1.64 -3.95 5.98
CA PHE A 44 0.29 -4.43 5.69
C PHE A 44 -0.30 -3.82 4.41
N LEU A 45 -0.02 -2.55 4.11
CA LEU A 45 -0.44 -1.92 2.85
C LEU A 45 0.25 -2.55 1.63
N LEU A 46 1.54 -2.87 1.73
CA LEU A 46 2.25 -3.57 0.65
C LEU A 46 1.69 -4.98 0.45
N LYS A 47 1.41 -5.72 1.53
CA LYS A 47 0.74 -7.03 1.45
C LYS A 47 -0.67 -6.93 0.84
N ALA A 48 -1.41 -5.88 1.16
CA ALA A 48 -2.72 -5.61 0.56
C ALA A 48 -2.60 -5.40 -0.95
N ALA A 49 -1.61 -4.60 -1.38
CA ALA A 49 -1.35 -4.35 -2.79
C ALA A 49 -0.99 -5.63 -3.56
N ASP A 50 -0.10 -6.44 -2.99
CA ASP A 50 0.34 -7.71 -3.59
C ASP A 50 -0.77 -8.76 -3.62
N LYS A 51 -1.65 -8.78 -2.61
CA LYS A 51 -2.80 -9.69 -2.58
C LYS A 51 -3.89 -9.30 -3.57
N ALA A 52 -4.08 -8.00 -3.81
CA ALA A 52 -5.03 -7.50 -4.80
C ALA A 52 -4.59 -7.79 -6.23
N ASP A 53 -3.32 -7.49 -6.54
CA ASP A 53 -2.71 -7.64 -7.85
C ASP A 53 -3.60 -7.21 -9.03
N ASN A 54 -4.18 -6.00 -8.95
CA ASN A 54 -5.07 -5.46 -9.98
C ASN A 54 -5.06 -3.93 -10.03
N ASN A 55 -5.50 -3.37 -11.15
CA ASN A 55 -5.54 -1.92 -11.41
C ASN A 55 -6.51 -1.13 -10.51
N THR A 56 -7.34 -1.80 -9.72
CA THR A 56 -8.35 -1.16 -8.87
C THR A 56 -7.85 -0.91 -7.46
N LEU A 57 -7.30 -1.93 -6.80
CA LEU A 57 -6.95 -1.87 -5.37
C LEU A 57 -5.44 -1.72 -5.12
N SER A 58 -4.60 -2.44 -5.86
CA SER A 58 -3.14 -2.37 -5.68
C SER A 58 -2.57 -0.95 -5.72
N PRO A 59 -2.92 -0.10 -6.71
CA PRO A 59 -2.37 1.24 -6.78
C PRO A 59 -2.85 2.17 -5.65
N ILE A 60 -4.02 1.90 -5.05
CA ILE A 60 -4.50 2.63 -3.86
C ILE A 60 -3.57 2.35 -2.68
N PHE A 61 -3.34 1.07 -2.38
CA PHE A 61 -2.52 0.67 -1.22
C PHE A 61 -1.04 1.02 -1.41
N LEU A 62 -0.51 0.91 -2.63
CA LEU A 62 0.85 1.36 -2.95
C LEU A 62 1.01 2.87 -2.74
N LYS A 63 0.03 3.68 -3.14
CA LYS A 63 0.09 5.14 -2.95
C LYS A 63 0.06 5.49 -1.47
N GLN A 64 -0.79 4.81 -0.69
CA GLN A 64 -0.83 4.96 0.77
C GLN A 64 0.50 4.58 1.43
N ALA A 65 1.08 3.43 1.05
CA ALA A 65 2.38 3.00 1.56
C ALA A 65 3.48 4.02 1.22
N GLY A 66 3.52 4.51 -0.03
CA GLY A 66 4.47 5.53 -0.46
C GLY A 66 4.37 6.83 0.34
N LEU A 67 3.14 7.29 0.66
CA LEU A 67 2.94 8.50 1.48
C LEU A 67 3.51 8.32 2.90
N ILE A 68 3.31 7.15 3.50
CA ILE A 68 3.87 6.84 4.83
C ILE A 68 5.39 6.74 4.76
N LEU A 69 5.94 6.10 3.72
CA LEU A 69 7.38 6.01 3.52
C LEU A 69 8.05 7.39 3.38
N VAL A 70 7.39 8.34 2.69
CA VAL A 70 7.83 9.75 2.65
C VAL A 70 7.82 10.37 4.05
N LYS A 71 6.76 10.16 4.86
CA LYS A 71 6.70 10.62 6.26
C LYS A 71 7.84 10.05 7.10
N GLN A 72 8.27 8.83 6.81
CA GLN A 72 9.38 8.14 7.46
C GLN A 72 10.77 8.49 6.87
N THR A 73 10.86 9.46 5.94
CA THR A 73 12.07 9.81 5.19
C THR A 73 12.72 8.65 4.42
N LYS A 74 11.99 7.56 4.20
CA LYS A 74 12.38 6.39 3.40
C LYS A 74 12.10 6.63 1.92
N TYR A 75 12.76 7.63 1.36
CA TYR A 75 12.43 8.14 0.03
C TYR A 75 12.66 7.12 -1.09
N ASP A 76 13.69 6.28 -0.99
CA ASP A 76 13.95 5.22 -1.98
C ASP A 76 12.81 4.19 -2.03
N ASP A 77 12.33 3.76 -0.87
CA ASP A 77 11.20 2.84 -0.78
C ASP A 77 9.91 3.48 -1.30
N ALA A 78 9.69 4.77 -1.01
CA ALA A 78 8.55 5.51 -1.53
C ALA A 78 8.59 5.61 -3.07
N ILE A 79 9.75 5.95 -3.64
CA ILE A 79 9.95 5.99 -5.10
C ILE A 79 9.64 4.63 -5.70
N ASN A 80 10.15 3.54 -5.12
CA ASN A 80 9.88 2.19 -5.61
C ASN A 80 8.38 1.84 -5.59
N ALA A 81 7.66 2.19 -4.52
CA ALA A 81 6.22 1.96 -4.43
C ALA A 81 5.45 2.73 -5.51
N TYR A 82 5.80 4.00 -5.73
CA TYR A 82 5.18 4.83 -6.76
C TYR A 82 5.53 4.39 -8.19
N THR A 83 6.78 3.98 -8.44
CA THR A 83 7.19 3.42 -9.73
C THR A 83 6.44 2.13 -10.04
N LYS A 84 6.17 1.28 -9.05
CA LYS A 84 5.33 0.08 -9.24
C LYS A 84 3.91 0.44 -9.72
N ILE A 85 3.33 1.55 -9.25
CA ILE A 85 2.04 2.07 -9.75
C ILE A 85 2.15 2.45 -11.23
N LYS A 86 3.19 3.21 -11.57
CA LYS A 86 3.43 3.67 -12.94
C LYS A 86 3.59 2.51 -13.92
N ASP A 87 4.42 1.52 -13.56
CA ASP A 87 4.86 0.49 -14.48
C ASP A 87 3.84 -0.65 -14.58
N ASN A 88 3.24 -1.07 -13.46
CA ASN A 88 2.40 -2.27 -13.42
C ASN A 88 0.90 -1.95 -13.38
N TYR A 89 0.52 -0.73 -13.01
CA TYR A 89 -0.88 -0.33 -12.81
C TYR A 89 -1.23 0.95 -13.59
N PHE A 90 -0.68 1.10 -14.80
CA PHE A 90 -0.81 2.31 -15.63
C PHE A 90 -2.24 2.68 -16.04
N GLN A 91 -3.18 1.74 -15.98
CA GLN A 91 -4.60 1.98 -16.27
C GLN A 91 -5.38 2.50 -15.06
N SER A 92 -4.75 2.56 -13.89
CA SER A 92 -5.37 3.03 -12.67
C SER A 92 -5.52 4.55 -12.63
N TYR A 93 -6.46 5.03 -11.82
CA TYR A 93 -6.63 6.46 -11.58
C TYR A 93 -5.38 7.07 -10.91
N GLN A 94 -4.72 6.33 -10.01
CA GLN A 94 -3.53 6.79 -9.30
C GLN A 94 -2.34 6.95 -10.24
N ALA A 95 -2.23 6.17 -11.31
CA ALA A 95 -1.15 6.32 -12.29
C ALA A 95 -1.20 7.67 -13.01
N MET A 96 -2.37 8.32 -13.10
CA MET A 96 -2.51 9.63 -13.78
C MET A 96 -1.69 10.73 -13.13
N ASP A 97 -1.52 10.71 -11.81
CA ASP A 97 -0.78 11.73 -11.06
C ASP A 97 0.50 11.20 -10.41
N ILE A 98 0.88 9.93 -10.64
CA ILE A 98 1.93 9.29 -9.86
C ILE A 98 3.33 9.88 -10.11
N ASP A 99 3.60 10.35 -11.32
CA ASP A 99 4.89 10.98 -11.67
C ASP A 99 5.18 12.20 -10.78
N LYS A 100 4.14 12.95 -10.38
CA LYS A 100 4.28 14.04 -9.41
C LYS A 100 4.85 13.56 -8.09
N TYR A 101 4.36 12.43 -7.57
CA TYR A 101 4.81 11.87 -6.29
C TYR A 101 6.24 11.31 -6.39
N ILE A 102 6.58 10.67 -7.51
CA ILE A 102 7.94 10.18 -7.79
C ILE A 102 8.93 11.35 -7.77
N GLU A 103 8.64 12.43 -8.50
CA GLU A 103 9.53 13.59 -8.58
C GLU A 103 9.64 14.33 -7.23
N GLN A 104 8.52 14.46 -6.49
CA GLN A 104 8.56 15.02 -5.14
C GLN A 104 9.46 14.21 -4.19
N ALA A 105 9.34 12.88 -4.18
CA ALA A 105 10.18 12.03 -3.34
C ALA A 105 11.66 12.10 -3.76
N LYS A 106 11.98 12.15 -5.06
CA LYS A 106 13.35 12.37 -5.55
C LYS A 106 13.92 13.71 -5.11
N MET A 107 13.12 14.78 -5.09
CA MET A 107 13.56 16.09 -4.61
C MET A 107 13.85 16.07 -3.11
N MET A 108 13.02 15.39 -2.31
CA MET A 108 13.21 15.28 -0.86
C MET A 108 14.41 14.40 -0.46
N LYS A 109 14.81 13.46 -1.32
CA LYS A 109 16.01 12.62 -1.11
C LYS A 109 17.33 13.41 -1.18
N LYS A 110 17.35 14.53 -1.90
CA LYS A 110 18.56 15.34 -2.13
C LYS A 110 19.05 16.02 -0.85
#